data_AF-A0A4Q0T3T9-F1
#
_entry.id   AF-A0A4Q0T3T9-F1
#
_cell.length_a   1.000
_cell.length_b   1.000
_cell.length_c   1.000
_cell.angle_alpha   90.00
_cell.angle_beta   90.00
_cell.angle_gamma   90.00
#
_symmetry.space_group_name_H-M   'P 1'
#
loop_
_entity.id
_entity.type
_entity.pdbx_description
1 polymer ?
#
loop_
_entity_poly.entity_id
_entity_poly.type
_entity_poly.pdbx_seq_one_letter_code
_entity_poly.pdbx_strand_id
1 'polypeptide(L)'
;MPANLRRAQDEYFSLEVEAVGTLSVASTVEDAVARADLAIDFVPDELESKLEIFSLLDRMAPPRCVFLTPTEVLSITDLASCVYRPERCFAVRGDLAREGKLRLIHPEGFLGEVFLQVERFLQALGRDVVVEADPDAPILMKNLVKTG
;
A
#
# COMPACT_ATOMS: atom_id res chain seq x y z
N MET A 1 -19.71 6.17 12.81
CA MET A 1 -18.55 6.59 12.01
C MET A 1 -17.53 7.30 12.90
N PRO A 2 -16.26 6.86 12.92
CA PRO A 2 -15.19 7.48 13.71
C PRO A 2 -14.99 8.97 13.38
N ALA A 3 -14.50 9.75 14.36
CA ALA A 3 -14.36 11.21 14.21
C ALA A 3 -13.40 11.61 13.08
N ASN A 4 -12.27 10.91 12.94
CA ASN A 4 -11.29 11.19 11.88
C ASN A 4 -11.87 10.92 10.48
N LEU A 5 -12.70 9.89 10.33
CA LEU A 5 -13.33 9.57 9.05
C LEU A 5 -14.38 10.62 8.66
N ARG A 6 -15.12 11.14 9.65
CA ARG A 6 -16.05 12.26 9.45
C ARG A 6 -15.31 13.51 8.98
N ARG A 7 -14.21 13.87 9.65
CA ARG A 7 -13.38 15.02 9.27
C ARG A 7 -12.85 14.87 7.84
N ALA A 8 -12.29 13.72 7.49
CA ALA A 8 -11.78 13.46 6.14
C ALA A 8 -12.88 13.57 5.07
N GLN A 9 -14.09 13.09 5.38
CA GLN A 9 -15.25 13.24 4.50
C GLN A 9 -15.63 14.71 4.31
N ASP A 10 -15.72 15.48 5.39
CA ASP A 10 -16.06 16.90 5.35
C ASP A 10 -15.00 17.71 4.57
N GLU A 11 -13.71 17.41 4.80
CA GLU A 11 -12.59 18.00 4.07
C GLU A 11 -12.68 17.70 2.57
N TYR A 12 -12.92 16.45 2.17
CA TYR A 12 -13.07 16.09 0.76
C TYR A 12 -14.23 16.85 0.07
N PHE A 13 -15.40 16.91 0.71
CA PHE A 13 -16.56 17.62 0.14
C PHE A 13 -16.39 19.15 0.09
N SER A 14 -15.43 19.68 0.84
CA SER A 14 -15.07 21.10 0.80
C SER A 14 -14.05 21.45 -0.29
N LEU A 15 -13.47 20.46 -0.97
CA LEU A 15 -12.51 20.71 -2.04
C LEU A 15 -13.22 21.28 -3.28
N GLU A 16 -12.76 22.45 -3.75
CA GLU A 16 -13.20 23.06 -5.00
C GLU A 16 -12.43 22.48 -6.19
N VAL A 17 -12.54 21.16 -6.40
CA VAL A 17 -11.91 20.45 -7.51
C VAL A 17 -12.96 19.77 -8.38
N GLU A 18 -12.74 19.75 -9.70
CA GLU A 18 -13.51 18.88 -10.60
C GLU A 18 -13.16 17.42 -10.27
N ALA A 19 -13.92 16.82 -9.36
CA ALA A 19 -13.71 15.46 -8.93
C ALA A 19 -14.10 14.49 -10.05
N VAL A 20 -13.11 13.79 -10.61
CA VAL A 20 -13.31 12.64 -11.50
C VAL A 20 -13.36 11.38 -10.65
N GLY A 21 -14.48 10.66 -10.68
CA GLY A 21 -14.66 9.38 -9.97
C GLY A 21 -15.75 9.41 -8.90
N THR A 22 -15.77 8.38 -8.05
CA THR A 22 -16.75 8.22 -6.96
C THR A 22 -16.04 8.01 -5.63
N LEU A 23 -16.44 8.74 -4.59
CA LEU A 23 -16.02 8.50 -3.22
C LEU A 23 -17.14 7.79 -2.45
N SER A 24 -16.80 6.67 -1.83
CA SER A 24 -17.64 5.98 -0.85
C SER A 24 -16.89 5.80 0.45
N VAL A 25 -17.57 5.99 1.57
CA VAL A 25 -17.00 5.82 2.91
C VAL A 25 -17.51 4.51 3.51
N ALA A 26 -16.61 3.75 4.12
CA ALA A 26 -16.91 2.50 4.79
C ALA A 26 -16.55 2.58 6.29
N SER A 27 -17.33 1.93 7.14
CA SER A 27 -17.07 1.88 8.59
C SER A 27 -16.19 0.70 9.01
N THR A 28 -15.90 -0.23 8.09
CA THR A 28 -15.06 -1.40 8.32
C THR A 28 -14.06 -1.54 7.16
N VAL A 29 -12.93 -2.20 7.43
CA VAL A 29 -11.94 -2.52 6.38
C VAL A 29 -12.54 -3.47 5.36
N GLU A 30 -13.32 -4.46 5.79
CA GLU A 30 -13.96 -5.44 4.91
C GLU A 30 -14.86 -4.78 3.86
N ASP A 31 -15.76 -3.90 4.29
CA ASP A 31 -16.63 -3.15 3.37
C ASP A 31 -15.82 -2.27 2.40
N ALA A 32 -14.71 -1.71 2.86
CA ALA A 32 -13.85 -0.85 2.04
C ALA A 32 -13.13 -1.63 0.93
N VAL A 33 -12.73 -2.88 1.19
CA VAL A 33 -11.85 -3.65 0.30
C VAL A 33 -12.52 -4.83 -0.41
N ALA A 34 -13.79 -5.12 -0.11
CA ALA A 34 -14.53 -6.28 -0.64
C ALA A 34 -14.47 -6.44 -2.17
N ARG A 35 -14.27 -5.33 -2.90
CA ARG A 35 -14.15 -5.33 -4.38
C ARG A 35 -12.89 -4.62 -4.88
N ALA A 36 -11.97 -4.26 -3.98
CA ALA A 36 -10.78 -3.49 -4.34
C ALA A 36 -9.82 -4.31 -5.21
N ASP A 37 -9.25 -3.64 -6.21
CA ASP A 37 -8.14 -4.15 -7.01
C ASP A 37 -6.78 -3.64 -6.49
N LEU A 38 -6.79 -2.48 -5.83
CA LEU A 38 -5.65 -1.87 -5.15
C LEU A 38 -6.11 -1.30 -3.79
N ALA A 39 -5.41 -1.64 -2.73
CA ALA A 39 -5.56 -1.06 -1.40
C ALA A 39 -4.31 -0.25 -1.06
N ILE A 40 -4.51 1.03 -0.72
CA ILE A 40 -3.45 1.93 -0.24
C ILE A 40 -3.76 2.28 1.20
N ASP A 41 -2.88 1.90 2.13
CA ASP A 41 -3.06 2.26 3.54
C ASP A 41 -2.43 3.62 3.85
N PHE A 42 -2.99 4.32 4.83
CA PHE A 42 -2.42 5.52 5.44
C PHE A 42 -2.49 5.39 6.97
N VAL A 43 -2.25 4.19 7.49
CA VAL A 43 -2.09 3.96 8.94
C VAL A 43 -0.73 4.53 9.40
N PRO A 44 -0.51 4.73 10.71
CA PRO A 44 0.80 5.19 11.21
C PRO A 44 1.97 4.39 10.64
N ASP A 45 3.05 5.06 10.27
CA ASP A 45 4.25 4.45 9.66
C ASP A 45 5.15 3.80 10.72
N GLU A 46 4.59 2.80 11.40
CA GLU A 46 5.25 1.98 12.39
C GLU A 46 4.94 0.50 12.14
N LEU A 47 5.90 -0.38 12.45
CA LEU A 47 5.85 -1.78 12.05
C LEU A 47 4.58 -2.50 12.53
N GLU A 48 4.16 -2.28 13.78
CA GLU A 48 2.98 -2.94 14.35
C GLU A 48 1.69 -2.56 13.60
N SER A 49 1.44 -1.26 13.42
CA SER A 49 0.29 -0.74 12.68
C SER A 49 0.25 -1.26 11.24
N LYS A 50 1.41 -1.33 10.58
CA LYS A 50 1.52 -1.80 9.19
C LYS A 50 1.30 -3.31 9.06
N LEU A 51 1.84 -4.11 9.98
CA LEU A 51 1.58 -5.56 10.03
C LEU A 51 0.11 -5.87 10.30
N GLU A 52 -0.53 -5.12 11.20
CA GLU A 52 -1.96 -5.28 11.50
C GLU A 52 -2.81 -5.01 10.26
N ILE A 53 -2.61 -3.88 9.57
CA ILE A 53 -3.40 -3.57 8.37
C ILE A 53 -3.11 -4.55 7.24
N PHE A 54 -1.86 -4.99 7.02
CA PHE A 54 -1.55 -6.02 6.00
C PHE A 54 -2.26 -7.34 6.29
N SER A 55 -2.25 -7.80 7.55
CA SER A 55 -2.95 -9.01 7.97
C SER A 55 -4.47 -8.90 7.77
N LEU A 56 -5.05 -7.73 8.06
CA LEU A 56 -6.47 -7.46 7.83
C LEU A 56 -6.81 -7.44 6.34
N LEU A 57 -6.01 -6.76 5.53
CA LEU A 57 -6.19 -6.70 4.07
C LEU A 57 -6.07 -8.08 3.44
N ASP A 58 -5.10 -8.90 3.84
CA ASP A 58 -4.95 -10.26 3.31
C ASP A 58 -6.16 -11.15 3.60
N ARG A 59 -6.78 -10.96 4.77
CA ARG A 59 -7.99 -11.69 5.15
C ARG A 59 -9.24 -11.21 4.42
N MET A 60 -9.39 -9.91 4.21
CA MET A 60 -10.67 -9.31 3.77
C MET A 60 -10.71 -8.95 2.27
N ALA A 61 -9.57 -8.66 1.65
CA ALA A 61 -9.52 -8.26 0.26
C ALA A 61 -9.52 -9.46 -0.69
N PRO A 62 -10.16 -9.35 -1.89
CA PRO A 62 -10.12 -10.39 -2.91
C PRO A 62 -8.68 -10.83 -3.22
N PRO A 63 -8.40 -12.11 -3.56
CA PRO A 63 -7.05 -12.63 -3.82
C PRO A 63 -6.23 -11.83 -4.83
N ARG A 64 -6.90 -11.14 -5.77
CA ARG A 64 -6.27 -10.29 -6.79
C ARG A 64 -5.83 -8.92 -6.28
N CYS A 65 -6.34 -8.46 -5.14
CA CYS A 65 -6.06 -7.13 -4.62
C CYS A 65 -4.57 -6.94 -4.34
N VAL A 66 -4.04 -5.81 -4.78
CA VAL A 66 -2.67 -5.37 -4.56
C VAL A 66 -2.61 -4.49 -3.32
N PHE A 67 -1.58 -4.64 -2.50
CA PHE A 67 -1.34 -3.81 -1.32
C PHE A 67 -0.17 -2.88 -1.60
N LEU A 68 -0.43 -1.57 -1.49
CA LEU A 68 0.57 -0.53 -1.67
C LEU A 68 0.65 0.29 -0.39
N THR A 69 1.82 0.33 0.26
CA THR A 69 1.99 1.06 1.51
C THR A 69 2.94 2.24 1.36
N PRO A 70 2.54 3.47 1.71
CA PRO A 70 3.48 4.55 1.92
C PRO A 70 4.29 4.27 3.18
N THR A 71 5.61 4.21 3.04
CA THR A 71 6.53 4.04 4.17
C THR A 71 7.91 4.57 3.80
N GLU A 72 8.54 5.32 4.69
CA GLU A 72 9.87 5.87 4.43
C GLU A 72 11.02 4.94 4.84
N VAL A 73 10.79 4.03 5.80
CA VAL A 73 11.86 3.26 6.46
C VAL A 73 11.55 1.79 6.71
N LEU A 74 10.33 1.31 6.45
CA LEU A 74 9.99 -0.08 6.69
C LEU A 74 10.34 -0.96 5.48
N SER A 75 10.84 -2.16 5.77
CA SER A 75 11.08 -3.21 4.77
C SER A 75 9.74 -3.75 4.27
N ILE A 76 9.49 -3.61 2.97
CA ILE A 76 8.30 -4.20 2.34
C ILE A 76 8.36 -5.74 2.39
N THR A 77 9.56 -6.32 2.41
CA THR A 77 9.77 -7.76 2.56
C THR A 77 9.28 -8.25 3.92
N ASP A 78 9.58 -7.53 5.01
CA ASP A 78 9.04 -7.85 6.34
C ASP A 78 7.51 -7.74 6.36
N LEU A 79 6.93 -6.69 5.78
CA LEU A 79 5.47 -6.52 5.73
C LEU A 79 4.80 -7.61 4.88
N ALA A 80 5.39 -7.95 3.74
CA ALA A 80 4.91 -9.02 2.86
C ALA A 80 5.02 -10.42 3.51
N SER A 81 5.90 -10.60 4.49
CA SER A 81 6.10 -11.89 5.18
C SER A 81 4.88 -12.38 5.97
N CYS A 82 3.98 -11.47 6.33
CA CYS A 82 2.80 -11.80 7.15
C CYS A 82 1.54 -12.13 6.34
N VAL A 83 1.62 -12.10 5.01
CA VAL A 83 0.49 -12.35 4.11
C VAL A 83 0.73 -13.56 3.19
N TYR A 84 -0.33 -14.17 2.69
CA TYR A 84 -0.24 -15.33 1.79
C TYR A 84 0.11 -14.98 0.33
N ARG A 85 0.23 -13.68 0.01
CA ARG A 85 0.39 -13.14 -1.35
C ARG A 85 1.52 -12.09 -1.45
N PRO A 86 2.74 -12.41 -0.99
CA PRO A 86 3.83 -11.43 -0.89
C PRO A 86 4.19 -10.77 -2.22
N GLU A 87 3.92 -11.43 -3.36
CA GLU A 87 4.13 -10.92 -4.71
C GLU A 87 3.18 -9.78 -5.10
N ARG A 88 2.19 -9.47 -4.25
CA ARG A 88 1.22 -8.38 -4.43
C ARG A 88 1.40 -7.25 -3.42
N CYS A 89 2.51 -7.24 -2.69
CA CYS A 89 2.83 -6.23 -1.70
C CYS A 89 3.94 -5.32 -2.22
N PHE A 90 3.68 -4.02 -2.22
CA PHE A 90 4.62 -3.00 -2.67
C PHE A 90 4.66 -1.84 -1.67
N ALA A 91 5.79 -1.16 -1.60
CA ALA A 91 5.94 0.07 -0.86
C ALA A 91 6.15 1.25 -1.82
N VAL A 92 5.79 2.44 -1.38
CA VAL A 92 6.08 3.68 -2.09
C VAL A 92 6.75 4.68 -1.15
N ARG A 93 7.83 5.30 -1.62
CA ARG A 93 8.52 6.41 -0.94
C ARG A 93 8.36 7.71 -1.70
N GLY A 94 8.18 8.79 -0.95
CA GLY A 94 7.86 10.10 -1.48
C GLY A 94 6.40 10.51 -1.27
N ASP A 95 6.11 11.77 -1.57
CA ASP A 95 4.81 12.38 -1.32
C ASP A 95 3.79 11.97 -2.40
N LEU A 96 2.87 11.07 -2.04
CA LEU A 96 1.78 10.63 -2.92
C LEU A 96 0.77 11.73 -3.26
N ALA A 97 0.71 12.84 -2.52
CA ALA A 97 -0.23 13.93 -2.75
C ALA A 97 0.33 15.01 -3.70
N ARG A 98 1.66 15.13 -3.79
CA ARG A 98 2.33 16.17 -4.59
C ARG A 98 3.00 15.60 -5.84
N GLU A 99 3.10 16.42 -6.87
CA GLU A 99 3.93 16.11 -8.04
C GLU A 99 5.38 15.92 -7.62
N GLY A 100 6.02 14.92 -8.22
CA GLY A 100 7.39 14.59 -7.92
C GLY A 100 7.71 13.14 -8.22
N LYS A 101 8.94 12.79 -7.84
CA LYS A 101 9.49 11.46 -7.99
C LYS A 101 9.01 10.55 -6.85
N LEU A 102 8.49 9.38 -7.21
CA LEU A 102 8.15 8.31 -6.29
C LEU A 102 9.11 7.14 -6.50
N ARG A 103 9.53 6.51 -5.39
CA ARG A 103 10.20 5.21 -5.47
C ARG A 103 9.18 4.12 -5.23
N LEU A 104 9.00 3.23 -6.20
CA LEU A 104 8.19 2.01 -6.06
C LEU A 104 9.11 0.86 -5.66
N ILE A 105 8.87 0.34 -4.46
CA ILE A 105 9.72 -0.64 -3.81
C ILE A 105 9.01 -1.98 -3.76
N HIS A 106 9.71 -3.05 -4.13
CA HIS A 106 9.16 -4.40 -4.17
C HIS A 106 10.03 -5.38 -3.37
N PRO A 107 9.45 -6.45 -2.79
CA PRO A 107 10.26 -7.52 -2.23
C PRO A 107 11.07 -8.22 -3.33
N GLU A 108 12.23 -8.76 -2.97
CA GLU A 108 13.16 -9.35 -3.94
C GLU A 108 12.50 -10.48 -4.75
N GLY A 109 12.73 -10.51 -6.06
CA GLY A 109 12.20 -11.54 -6.97
C GLY A 109 10.76 -11.34 -7.46
N PHE A 110 10.04 -10.30 -7.03
CA PHE A 110 8.64 -10.06 -7.43
C PHE A 110 8.46 -8.92 -8.45
N LEU A 111 9.10 -9.06 -9.62
CA LEU A 111 9.00 -8.14 -10.77
C LEU A 111 8.11 -8.72 -11.89
N GLY A 112 6.84 -8.99 -11.56
CA GLY A 112 5.87 -9.58 -12.50
C GLY A 112 4.89 -8.56 -13.13
N GLU A 113 3.87 -9.08 -13.83
CA GLU A 113 2.80 -8.27 -14.43
C GLU A 113 2.08 -7.37 -13.41
N VAL A 114 1.86 -7.86 -12.19
CA VAL A 114 1.22 -7.10 -11.10
C VAL A 114 2.03 -5.84 -10.77
N PHE A 115 3.35 -5.96 -10.69
CA PHE A 115 4.25 -4.84 -10.43
C PHE A 115 4.13 -3.77 -11.54
N LEU A 116 4.16 -4.18 -12.81
CA LEU A 116 4.01 -3.27 -13.95
C LEU A 116 2.68 -2.52 -13.93
N GLN A 117 1.61 -3.16 -13.45
CA GLN A 117 0.30 -2.51 -13.30
C GLN A 117 0.32 -1.41 -12.24
N VAL A 118 1.03 -1.61 -11.12
CA VAL A 118 1.20 -0.59 -10.07
C VAL A 118 2.03 0.58 -10.57
N GLU A 119 3.14 0.30 -11.26
CA GLU A 119 3.97 1.34 -11.88
C GLU A 119 3.15 2.19 -12.86
N ARG A 120 2.40 1.55 -13.76
CA ARG A 120 1.52 2.24 -14.71
C ARG A 120 0.42 3.04 -14.03
N PHE A 121 -0.15 2.54 -12.94
CA PHE A 121 -1.13 3.27 -12.14
C PHE A 121 -0.51 4.56 -11.59
N LEU A 122 0.67 4.50 -10.96
CA LEU A 122 1.36 5.68 -10.44
C LEU A 122 1.75 6.66 -11.55
N GLN A 123 2.24 6.18 -12.69
CA GLN A 123 2.54 7.01 -13.87
C GLN A 123 1.29 7.71 -14.41
N ALA A 124 0.14 7.04 -14.43
CA ALA A 124 -1.13 7.63 -14.85
C ALA A 124 -1.63 8.73 -13.88
N LEU A 125 -1.17 8.71 -12.62
CA LEU A 125 -1.36 9.81 -11.66
C LEU A 125 -0.36 10.97 -11.85
N GLY A 126 0.42 10.96 -12.94
CA GLY A 126 1.41 11.99 -13.26
C GLY A 126 2.69 11.89 -12.42
N ARG A 127 3.02 10.70 -11.90
CA ARG A 127 4.20 10.48 -11.06
C ARG A 127 5.40 10.01 -11.89
N ASP A 128 6.58 10.55 -11.59
CA ASP A 128 7.86 10.01 -12.08
C ASP A 128 8.26 8.84 -11.17
N VAL A 129 8.19 7.61 -11.68
CA VAL A 129 8.38 6.41 -10.86
C VAL A 129 9.77 5.85 -11.08
N VAL A 130 10.50 5.62 -9.98
CA VAL A 130 11.75 4.86 -9.98
C VAL A 130 11.57 3.57 -9.20
N VAL A 131 12.00 2.48 -9.81
CA VAL A 131 11.85 1.14 -9.27
C VAL A 131 13.08 0.77 -8.45
N GLU A 132 12.85 0.17 -7.29
CA GLU A 132 13.92 -0.30 -6.41
C GLU A 132 13.50 -1.65 -5.77
N ALA A 133 14.42 -2.61 -5.70
CA ALA A 133 14.23 -3.75 -4.81
C ALA A 133 14.31 -3.26 -3.36
N ASP A 134 13.66 -3.95 -2.42
CA ASP A 134 13.66 -3.57 -1.01
C ASP A 134 15.09 -3.30 -0.49
N PRO A 135 15.44 -2.02 -0.21
CA PRO A 135 16.79 -1.67 0.20
C PRO A 135 17.04 -1.94 1.68
N ASP A 136 15.97 -2.17 2.45
CA ASP A 136 16.03 -2.33 3.89
C ASP A 136 16.18 -3.80 4.26
N ALA A 137 17.20 -4.09 5.08
CA ALA A 137 17.47 -5.44 5.54
C ALA A 137 16.28 -5.96 6.38
N PRO A 138 15.56 -7.01 5.93
CA PRO A 138 14.41 -7.54 6.65
C PRO A 138 14.84 -7.97 8.05
N ILE A 139 14.11 -7.58 9.08
CA ILE A 139 14.38 -7.89 10.49
C ILE A 139 13.63 -9.15 10.91
N LEU A 140 12.40 -9.34 10.43
CA LEU A 140 11.55 -10.48 10.78
C LEU A 140 12.03 -11.76 10.08
N MET A 141 12.58 -11.64 8.87
CA MET A 141 13.09 -12.80 8.12
C MET A 141 14.50 -13.25 8.52
N LYS A 142 15.23 -12.52 9.40
CA LYS A 142 16.64 -12.84 9.74
C LYS A 142 16.86 -14.24 10.30
N ASN A 143 15.83 -14.83 10.93
CA ASN A 143 15.92 -16.15 11.53
C ASN A 143 15.49 -17.29 10.58
N LEU A 144 14.87 -16.98 9.43
CA LEU A 144 14.45 -17.98 8.44
C LEU A 144 15.62 -18.50 7.59
N VAL A 145 16.71 -17.75 7.51
CA VAL A 145 17.89 -18.07 6.67
C VAL A 145 18.89 -19.03 7.36
N LYS A 146 18.66 -19.44 8.62
CA LYS A 146 19.58 -20.31 9.39
C LYS A 146 19.29 -21.82 9.32
N THR A 147 18.79 -22.30 8.18
CA THR A 147 18.69 -23.75 7.92
C THR A 147 19.22 -24.05 6.53
N GLY A 148 20.53 -24.27 6.46
CA GLY A 148 21.29 -24.70 5.27
C GLY A 148 22.71 -25.08 5.67
#